data_AF-A0A7C6A6N6-F1
#
_entry.id   AF-A0A7C6A6N6-F1
#
_cell.length_a   1.000
_cell.length_b   1.000
_cell.length_c   1.000
_cell.angle_alpha   90.00
_cell.angle_beta   90.00
_cell.angle_gamma   90.00
#
_symmetry.space_group_name_H-M   'P 1'
#
loop_
_entity.id
_entity.type
_entity.pdbx_description
1 polymer ?
#
loop_
_entity_poly.entity_id
_entity_poly.type
_entity_poly.pdbx_seq_one_letter_code
_entity_poly.pdbx_strand_id
1 'polypeptide(L)' 'MDVEKLANEQFEQIKRGSIEIIEEKELKEKIKESIKTGKPLTIKAGFDPTAKDLHLGHT' A
#
# COMPACT_ATOMS: atom_id res chain seq x y z
N MET A 1 -6.76 -19.40 8.44
CA MET A 1 -7.01 -18.08 7.84
C MET A 1 -6.91 -18.21 6.34
N ASP A 2 -7.90 -17.71 5.61
CA ASP A 2 -7.83 -17.67 4.15
C ASP A 2 -6.95 -16.48 3.74
N VAL A 3 -5.68 -16.76 3.44
CA VAL A 3 -4.69 -15.76 3.03
C VAL A 3 -5.11 -15.06 1.74
N GLU A 4 -5.79 -15.77 0.84
CA GLU A 4 -6.25 -15.21 -0.44
C GLU A 4 -7.34 -14.18 -0.20
N LYS A 5 -8.32 -14.50 0.66
CA LYS A 5 -9.36 -13.56 1.05
C LYS A 5 -8.79 -12.30 1.70
N LEU A 6 -7.89 -12.47 2.68
CA LEU A 6 -7.26 -11.34 3.39
C LEU A 6 -6.40 -10.47 2.48
N ALA A 7 -5.61 -11.08 1.59
CA ALA A 7 -4.78 -10.35 0.65
C ALA A 7 -5.61 -9.53 -0.34
N ASN A 8 -6.74 -10.08 -0.81
CA ASN A 8 -7.66 -9.33 -1.66
C ASN A 8 -8.32 -8.19 -0.90
N GLU A 9 -8.78 -8.39 0.34
CA GLU A 9 -9.34 -7.30 1.17
C GLU A 9 -8.35 -6.15 1.37
N GLN A 10 -7.08 -6.45 1.72
CA GLN A 10 -6.04 -5.42 1.88
C GLN A 10 -5.70 -4.73 0.56
N PHE A 11 -5.62 -5.50 -0.53
CA PHE A 11 -5.38 -4.94 -1.86
C PHE A 11 -6.48 -3.94 -2.27
N GLU A 12 -7.75 -4.28 -2.05
CA GLU A 12 -8.88 -3.37 -2.35
C GLU A 12 -8.81 -2.09 -1.50
N GLN A 13 -8.36 -2.16 -0.24
CA GLN A 13 -8.14 -0.97 0.57
C GLN A 13 -7.02 -0.08 0.02
N ILE A 14 -5.90 -0.66 -0.43
CA ILE A 14 -4.80 0.10 -1.02
C ILE A 14 -5.22 0.72 -2.36
N LYS A 15 -6.02 0.00 -3.15
CA LYS A 15 -6.54 0.46 -4.44
C LYS A 15 -7.49 1.64 -4.30
N ARG A 16 -8.25 1.71 -3.21
CA ARG A 16 -9.16 2.82 -2.94
C ARG A 16 -8.38 4.14 -2.81
N GLY A 17 -8.65 5.07 -3.72
CA GLY A 17 -7.99 6.40 -3.73
C GLY A 17 -6.64 6.43 -4.43
N SER A 18 -6.12 5.30 -4.89
CA SER A 18 -4.96 5.24 -5.77
C SER A 18 -5.36 5.64 -7.20
N ILE A 19 -4.57 6.50 -7.83
CA ILE A 19 -4.76 6.86 -9.25
C ILE A 19 -4.34 5.68 -10.13
N GLU A 20 -3.22 5.05 -9.80
CA GLU A 20 -2.65 3.93 -10.54
C GLU A 20 -1.89 3.01 -9.58
N ILE A 21 -1.90 1.71 -9.87
CA ILE A 21 -1.03 0.72 -9.23
C ILE A 21 -0.25 0.02 -10.33
N ILE A 22 1.06 0.23 -10.32
CA ILE A 22 1.98 -0.49 -11.19
C ILE A 22 2.13 -1.92 -10.64
N GLU A 23 1.94 -2.92 -11.51
CA GLU A 23 2.12 -4.34 -11.20
C GLU A 23 1.23 -4.86 -10.05
N GLU A 24 -0.09 -4.69 -10.17
CA GLU A 24 -1.08 -5.16 -9.18
C GLU A 24 -0.86 -6.61 -8.70
N LYS A 25 -0.45 -7.51 -9.62
CA LYS A 25 -0.18 -8.92 -9.31
C LYS A 25 0.98 -9.06 -8.33
N GLU A 26 2.07 -8.32 -8.54
CA GLU A 26 3.23 -8.38 -7.66
C GLU A 26 2.91 -7.80 -6.28
N LEU A 27 2.17 -6.69 -6.22
CA LEU A 27 1.69 -6.13 -4.95
C LEU A 27 0.86 -7.15 -4.16
N LYS A 28 -0.07 -7.87 -4.81
CA LYS A 28 -0.86 -8.93 -4.18
C LYS A 28 0.02 -10.05 -3.62
N GLU A 29 1.02 -10.50 -4.36
CA GLU A 29 1.93 -11.55 -3.87
C GLU A 29 2.77 -11.07 -2.67
N LYS A 30 3.25 -9.82 -2.69
CA LYS A 30 3.93 -9.20 -1.54
C LYS A 30 3.02 -9.13 -0.30
N ILE A 31 1.75 -8.76 -0.47
CA ILE A 31 0.76 -8.75 0.62
C ILE A 31 0.56 -10.17 1.18
N LYS A 32 0.42 -11.18 0.32
CA LYS A 32 0.30 -12.59 0.75
C LYS A 32 1.53 -13.04 1.55
N GLU A 33 2.73 -12.71 1.08
CA GLU A 33 3.97 -13.03 1.79
C GLU A 33 4.04 -12.32 3.15
N SER A 34 3.65 -11.05 3.21
CA SER A 34 3.59 -10.29 4.47
C SER A 34 2.64 -10.94 5.48
N ILE A 35 1.44 -11.35 5.05
CA ILE A 35 0.48 -12.08 5.89
C ILE A 35 1.05 -13.42 6.37
N LYS A 36 1.67 -14.19 5.49
CA LYS A 36 2.24 -15.52 5.82
C LYS A 36 3.41 -15.43 6.80
N THR A 37 4.27 -14.44 6.62
CA THR A 37 5.53 -14.29 7.37
C THR A 37 5.39 -13.42 8.62
N GLY A 38 4.31 -12.64 8.72
CA GLY A 38 4.12 -11.61 9.75
C GLY A 38 5.07 -10.42 9.59
N LYS A 39 5.85 -10.35 8.50
CA LYS A 39 6.78 -9.25 8.23
C LYS A 39 6.06 -8.17 7.41
N PRO A 40 5.99 -6.91 7.87
CA PRO A 40 5.31 -5.84 7.13
C PRO A 40 6.08 -5.46 5.86
N LEU A 41 5.36 -4.94 4.86
CA LEU A 41 5.97 -4.37 3.66
C LEU A 41 6.71 -3.08 3.99
N THR A 42 7.86 -2.86 3.32
CA THR A 42 8.57 -1.57 3.41
C THR A 42 7.93 -0.59 2.44
N ILE A 43 7.36 0.49 2.97
CA ILE A 43 6.77 1.57 2.18
C ILE A 43 7.72 2.77 2.16
N LYS A 44 7.91 3.36 0.98
CA LYS A 44 8.72 4.57 0.81
C LYS A 44 7.85 5.69 0.25
N ALA A 45 7.83 6.83 0.95
CA ALA A 45 7.17 8.06 0.51
C ALA A 45 8.13 9.23 0.71
N GLY A 46 8.31 10.05 -0.33
CA GLY A 46 9.16 11.23 -0.31
C GLY A 46 8.33 12.48 -0.05
N PHE A 47 8.85 13.39 0.78
CA PHE A 47 8.27 14.70 1.06
C PHE A 47 9.30 15.79 0.78
N ASP A 48 8.88 16.91 0.19
CA ASP A 48 9.76 18.05 -0.07
C ASP A 48 10.09 18.78 1.25
N PRO A 49 11.38 18.87 1.65
CA PRO A 49 11.76 19.54 2.89
C PRO A 49 11.71 21.08 2.81
N THR A 50 11.48 21.67 1.62
CA THR A 50 11.53 23.13 1.40
C THR A 50 10.15 23.79 1.42
N ALA A 51 9.06 23.01 1.32
CA ALA A 51 7.70 23.52 1.31
C ALA A 51 7.27 23.96 2.72
N LYS A 52 6.86 25.23 2.86
CA LYS A 52 6.42 25.81 4.15
C LYS A 52 4.93 25.69 4.42
N ASP A 53 4.12 25.41 3.39
CA ASP A 53 2.66 25.48 3.49
C ASP A 53 2.05 24.07 3.39
N LEU A 54 1.50 23.59 4.49
CA LEU A 54 0.83 22.29 4.59
C LEU A 54 -0.68 22.50 4.71
N HIS A 55 -1.45 21.89 3.82
CA HIS A 55 -2.91 21.94 3.82
C HIS A 55 -3.49 20.56 3.49
N LEU A 56 -4.82 20.43 3.52
CA LEU A 56 -5.55 19.15 3.33
C LEU A 56 -5.29 18.42 2.00
N GLY A 57 -4.64 19.07 1.03
CA GLY A 57 -4.25 18.42 -0.23
C GLY A 57 -2.93 17.65 -0.13
N HIS A 58 -2.21 17.79 0.99
CA HIS A 58 -0.98 17.07 1.29
C HIS A 58 -1.20 15.85 2.22
N THR A 59 -2.46 15.61 2.60
CA THR A 59 -2.92 14.52 3.47
C THR A 59 -3.88 13.62 2.72
#